data_AF-A0A9Q0PRZ4-F1
#
_entry.id   AF-A0A9Q0PRZ4-F1
#
_cell.length_a   1.000
_cell.length_b   1.000
_cell.length_c   1.000
_cell.angle_alpha   90.00
_cell.angle_beta   90.00
_cell.angle_gamma   90.00
#
_symmetry.space_group_name_H-M   'P 1'
#
loop_
_entity.id
_entity.type
_entity.pdbx_description
1 polymer ?
#
loop_
_entity_poly.entity_id
_entity_poly.type
_entity_poly.pdbx_seq_one_letter_code
_entity_poly.pdbx_strand_id
1 'polypeptide(L)'
;MASQEAEAVFTSQVEITQLTFGLVDSMALKCAVELRLADIINSHGRPISLSQIASGINSPSTDISYLARIMRYLVRKEIFTAHTPSDGGETLFGLNQKSRVLTHDSEGSITSLIIMQHNPWLLEPWHRLGQCIKEGGTAFSKAHGCELWDLASRNPVVNRDFNEAMACTSKIMMRAILSHYKDGFNNIRSFVDVAGGMGGNVAEVVRAYPLIKGINFDLPHVVATAL
;
A
#
# COMPACT_ATOMS: atom_id res chain seq x y z
N MET A 1 12.15 -21.47 39.03
CA MET A 1 10.72 -21.45 38.69
C MET A 1 10.14 -20.05 38.68
N ALA A 2 10.04 -19.32 39.81
CA ALA A 2 9.46 -17.95 39.82
C ALA A 2 10.15 -16.93 38.87
N SER A 3 11.47 -17.03 38.70
CA SER A 3 12.21 -16.16 37.75
C SER A 3 11.94 -16.48 36.28
N GLN A 4 11.72 -17.76 35.94
CA GLN A 4 11.41 -18.18 34.56
C GLN A 4 9.98 -17.83 34.19
N GLU A 5 9.05 -17.92 35.15
CA GLU A 5 7.67 -17.50 34.97
C GLU A 5 7.56 -15.98 34.78
N ALA A 6 8.30 -15.18 35.56
CA ALA A 6 8.37 -13.74 35.38
C ALA A 6 8.94 -13.32 34.02
N GLU A 7 10.00 -14.00 33.55
CA GLU A 7 10.61 -13.78 32.24
C GLU A 7 9.65 -14.13 31.09
N ALA A 8 8.89 -15.23 31.23
CA ALA A 8 7.87 -15.64 30.26
C ALA A 8 6.72 -14.63 30.17
N VAL A 9 6.24 -14.12 31.31
CA VAL A 9 5.20 -13.08 31.35
C VAL A 9 5.69 -11.80 30.67
N PHE A 10 6.91 -11.37 30.95
CA PHE A 10 7.49 -10.17 30.33
C PHE A 10 7.62 -10.34 28.81
N THR A 11 8.12 -11.48 28.34
CA THR A 11 8.24 -11.78 26.90
C THR A 11 6.87 -11.74 26.22
N SER A 12 5.85 -12.36 26.83
CA SER A 12 4.48 -12.34 26.32
C SER A 12 3.91 -10.92 26.24
N GLN A 13 4.19 -10.08 27.24
CA GLN A 13 3.77 -8.67 27.23
C GLN A 13 4.40 -7.89 26.07
N VAL A 14 5.68 -8.13 25.77
CA VAL A 14 6.37 -7.49 24.65
C VAL A 14 5.72 -7.88 23.33
N GLU A 15 5.44 -9.16 23.12
CA GLU A 15 4.81 -9.65 21.88
C GLU A 15 3.41 -9.09 21.67
N ILE A 16 2.56 -9.10 22.70
CA ILE A 16 1.21 -8.52 22.64
C ILE A 16 1.26 -7.01 22.42
N THR A 17 2.23 -6.33 23.03
CA THR A 17 2.45 -4.89 22.83
C THR A 17 2.84 -4.59 21.38
N GLN A 18 3.71 -5.41 20.77
CA GLN A 18 4.09 -5.26 19.36
C GLN A 18 2.89 -5.42 18.42
N LEU A 19 2.03 -6.42 18.65
CA LEU A 19 0.80 -6.60 17.89
C LEU A 19 -0.15 -5.41 18.06
N THR A 20 -0.30 -4.92 19.30
CA THR A 20 -1.17 -3.79 19.63
C THR A 20 -0.73 -2.51 18.91
N PHE A 21 0.58 -2.24 18.88
CA PHE A 21 1.14 -1.07 18.22
C PHE A 21 1.47 -1.28 16.74
N GLY A 22 1.11 -2.43 16.14
CA GLY A 22 1.26 -2.66 14.71
C GLY A 22 0.55 -1.62 13.83
N LEU A 23 -0.54 -1.02 14.34
CA LEU A 23 -1.21 0.12 13.68
C LEU A 23 -0.26 1.33 13.51
N VAL A 24 0.68 1.55 14.43
CA VAL A 24 1.64 2.66 14.36
C VAL A 24 2.57 2.48 13.17
N ASP A 25 3.03 1.25 12.90
CA ASP A 25 3.82 0.92 11.71
C ASP A 25 3.06 1.34 10.44
N SER A 26 1.79 0.95 10.36
CA SER A 26 0.91 1.22 9.23
C SER A 26 0.63 2.71 9.03
N MET A 27 0.35 3.44 10.12
CA MET A 27 0.10 4.89 10.08
C MET A 27 1.36 5.70 9.75
N ALA A 28 2.55 5.24 10.16
CA ALA A 28 3.81 5.87 9.76
C ALA A 28 4.06 5.73 8.26
N LEU A 29 3.73 4.57 7.66
CA LEU A 29 3.79 4.38 6.21
C LEU A 29 2.77 5.27 5.49
N LYS A 30 1.53 5.34 5.96
CA LYS A 30 0.51 6.25 5.43
C LYS A 30 1.01 7.70 5.43
N CYS A 31 1.57 8.15 6.56
CA CYS A 31 2.14 9.49 6.69
C CYS A 31 3.24 9.75 5.66
N ALA A 32 4.14 8.78 5.44
CA ALA A 32 5.20 8.92 4.45
C ALA A 32 4.68 9.02 3.01
N VAL A 33 3.60 8.29 2.69
CA VAL A 33 2.93 8.33 1.38
C VAL A 33 2.19 9.65 1.18
N GLU A 34 1.38 10.08 2.16
CA GLU A 34 0.61 11.33 2.08
C GLU A 34 1.52 12.57 1.96
N LEU A 35 2.64 12.57 2.68
CA LEU A 35 3.65 13.63 2.60
C LEU A 35 4.62 13.46 1.42
N ARG A 36 4.46 12.42 0.61
CA ARG A 36 5.29 12.13 -0.57
C ARG A 36 6.79 12.08 -0.27
N LEU A 37 7.17 11.59 0.92
CA LEU A 37 8.56 11.63 1.39
C LEU A 37 9.51 10.88 0.46
N ALA A 38 9.09 9.73 -0.06
CA ALA A 38 9.87 8.96 -1.02
C ALA A 38 10.05 9.69 -2.35
N ASP A 39 9.00 10.36 -2.86
CA ASP A 39 9.08 11.16 -4.10
C ASP A 39 10.02 12.36 -3.93
N ILE A 40 9.94 13.05 -2.79
CA ILE A 40 10.80 14.21 -2.48
C ILE A 40 12.27 13.82 -2.47
N ILE A 41 12.62 12.69 -1.84
CA ILE A 41 14.00 12.19 -1.85
C ILE A 41 14.38 11.73 -3.26
N ASN A 42 13.47 11.05 -3.97
CA ASN A 42 13.73 10.54 -5.33
C ASN A 42 14.02 11.66 -6.33
N SER A 43 13.29 12.78 -6.26
CA SER A 43 13.44 13.91 -7.18
C SER A 43 14.80 14.60 -7.10
N HIS A 44 15.50 14.46 -5.96
CA HIS A 44 16.85 14.96 -5.78
C HIS A 44 17.92 14.02 -6.33
N GLY A 45 17.60 12.76 -6.61
CA GLY A 45 18.52 11.76 -7.14
C GLY A 45 19.65 11.33 -6.18
N ARG A 46 19.63 11.81 -4.92
CA ARG A 46 20.64 11.54 -3.89
C ARG A 46 20.04 11.64 -2.49
N PRO A 47 20.71 11.13 -1.44
CA PRO A 47 20.31 11.38 -0.06
C PRO A 47 20.31 12.88 0.26
N ILE A 48 19.31 13.33 1.04
CA ILE A 48 19.08 14.75 1.36
C ILE A 48 18.84 14.97 2.86
N SER A 49 19.06 16.19 3.33
CA SER A 49 18.86 16.53 4.74
C SER A 49 17.38 16.61 5.11
N LEU A 50 17.09 16.61 6.42
CA LEU A 50 15.72 16.74 6.91
C LEU A 50 15.06 18.06 6.49
N SER A 51 15.84 19.15 6.44
CA SER A 51 15.36 20.47 6.02
C SER A 51 14.99 20.50 4.54
N GLN A 52 15.74 19.78 3.69
CA GLN A 52 15.42 19.61 2.28
C GLN A 52 14.16 18.74 2.06
N ILE A 53 13.94 17.72 2.90
CA ILE A 53 12.67 16.98 2.87
C ILE A 53 11.52 17.91 3.27
N ALA A 54 11.68 18.67 4.36
CA ALA A 54 10.66 19.58 4.86
C ALA A 54 10.27 20.67 3.84
N SER A 55 11.23 21.19 3.07
CA SER A 55 10.96 22.19 2.03
C SER A 55 10.24 21.62 0.80
N GLY A 56 10.34 20.29 0.58
CA GLY A 56 9.58 19.59 -0.46
C GLY A 56 8.12 19.29 -0.07
N ILE A 57 7.77 19.41 1.21
CA ILE A 57 6.40 19.22 1.68
C ILE A 57 5.61 20.51 1.41
N ASN A 58 4.50 20.39 0.68
CA ASN A 58 3.63 21.53 0.35
C ASN A 58 2.81 22.00 1.58
N SER A 59 3.48 22.62 2.55
CA SER A 59 2.89 23.17 3.76
C SER A 59 3.64 24.42 4.22
N PRO A 60 2.93 25.49 4.63
CA PRO A 60 3.55 26.74 5.08
C PRO A 60 4.24 26.61 6.45
N SER A 61 3.93 25.58 7.23
CA SER A 61 4.38 25.44 8.62
C SER A 61 4.71 23.98 8.96
N THR A 62 5.58 23.35 8.17
CA THR A 62 6.05 21.98 8.44
C THR A 62 6.80 21.91 9.77
N ASP A 63 6.30 21.08 10.70
CA ASP A 63 7.00 20.81 11.95
C ASP A 63 8.14 19.81 11.74
N ILE A 64 9.37 20.34 11.71
CA ILE A 64 10.59 19.57 11.48
C ILE A 64 10.83 18.54 12.60
N SER A 65 10.40 18.82 13.85
CA SER A 65 10.57 17.90 14.98
C SER A 65 9.71 16.64 14.81
N TYR A 66 8.46 16.81 14.36
CA TYR A 66 7.61 15.66 14.02
C TYR A 66 8.12 14.89 12.81
N LEU A 67 8.56 15.59 11.76
CA LEU A 67 9.18 14.93 10.61
C LEU A 67 10.42 14.12 11.01
N ALA A 68 11.27 14.65 11.90
CA ALA A 68 12.43 13.95 12.44
C ALA A 68 12.04 12.64 13.14
N ARG A 69 10.95 12.66 13.93
CA ARG A 69 10.46 11.47 14.64
C ARG A 69 9.95 10.41 13.68
N ILE A 70 9.18 10.79 12.65
CA ILE A 70 8.67 9.89 11.62
C ILE A 70 9.84 9.29 10.81
N MET A 71 10.75 10.12 10.31
CA MET A 71 11.90 9.64 9.54
C MET A 71 12.79 8.72 10.38
N ARG A 72 13.08 9.06 11.64
CA ARG A 72 13.84 8.18 12.55
C ARG A 72 13.16 6.83 12.75
N TYR A 73 11.84 6.83 12.92
CA TYR A 73 11.06 5.61 13.09
C TYR A 73 11.07 4.75 11.82
N LEU A 74 10.84 5.34 10.66
CA LEU A 74 10.85 4.63 9.37
C LEU A 74 12.25 4.13 8.98
N VAL A 75 13.31 4.84 9.36
CA VAL A 75 14.70 4.35 9.23
C VAL A 75 14.94 3.14 10.14
N ARG A 76 14.43 3.15 11.39
CA ARG A 76 14.52 1.99 12.30
C ARG A 76 13.72 0.79 11.79
N LYS A 77 12.64 1.02 11.04
CA LYS A 77 11.88 0.00 10.30
C LYS A 77 12.50 -0.35 8.94
N GLU A 78 13.68 0.20 8.66
CA GLU A 78 14.45 0.01 7.42
C GLU A 78 13.70 0.42 6.14
N ILE A 79 12.70 1.28 6.24
CA ILE A 79 11.97 1.81 5.09
C ILE A 79 12.82 2.84 4.34
N PHE A 80 13.52 3.70 5.07
CA PHE A 80 14.49 4.67 4.54
C PHE A 80 15.89 4.39 5.09
N THR A 81 16.91 4.97 4.46
CA THR A 81 18.27 4.97 5.00
C THR A 81 18.58 6.32 5.64
N ALA A 82 19.49 6.32 6.62
CA ALA A 82 20.07 7.54 7.18
C ALA A 82 21.59 7.36 7.27
N HIS A 83 22.33 8.38 6.85
CA HIS A 83 23.78 8.43 6.91
C HIS A 83 24.21 9.78 7.50
N THR A 84 24.93 9.73 8.62
CA THR A 84 25.58 10.91 9.20
C THR A 84 27.03 10.94 8.71
N PRO A 85 27.43 11.98 7.95
CA PRO A 85 28.82 12.16 7.53
C PRO A 85 29.82 12.13 8.69
N SER A 86 30.99 11.53 8.47
CA SER A 86 32.05 11.41 9.50
C SER A 86 32.68 12.75 9.89
N ASP A 87 32.50 13.78 9.08
CA ASP A 87 32.95 15.15 9.33
C ASP A 87 32.00 15.94 10.27
N GLY A 88 30.95 15.29 10.79
CA GLY A 88 29.96 15.94 11.66
C GLY A 88 28.87 16.71 10.90
N GLY A 89 28.78 16.52 9.58
CA GLY A 89 27.69 17.07 8.77
C GLY A 89 26.29 16.58 9.16
N GLU A 90 25.27 17.23 8.59
CA GLU A 90 23.87 16.85 8.83
C GLU A 90 23.57 15.42 8.36
N THR A 91 22.71 14.72 9.10
CA THR A 91 22.21 13.40 8.68
C THR A 91 21.43 13.51 7.38
N LEU A 92 21.82 12.70 6.41
CA LEU A 92 21.18 12.60 5.10
C LEU A 92 20.30 11.35 5.02
N PHE A 93 19.10 11.50 4.50
CA PHE A 93 18.12 10.44 4.33
C PHE A 93 18.04 10.01 2.87
N GLY A 94 18.04 8.69 2.62
CA GLY A 94 18.04 8.12 1.27
C GLY A 94 16.99 7.03 1.08
N LEU A 95 16.83 6.64 -0.18
CA LEU A 95 15.96 5.53 -0.58
C LEU A 95 16.73 4.20 -0.56
N ASN A 96 16.02 3.13 -0.22
CA ASN A 96 16.42 1.74 -0.42
C ASN A 96 15.34 1.00 -1.22
N GLN A 97 15.44 -0.33 -1.36
CA GLN A 97 14.46 -1.12 -2.11
C GLN A 97 13.03 -1.00 -1.54
N LYS A 98 12.86 -0.92 -0.22
CA LYS A 98 11.55 -0.81 0.44
C LYS A 98 10.93 0.57 0.22
N SER A 99 11.68 1.66 0.32
CA SER A 99 11.13 3.01 0.04
C SER A 99 10.89 3.29 -1.44
N ARG A 100 11.56 2.60 -2.37
CA ARG A 100 11.30 2.73 -3.82
C ARG A 100 9.91 2.25 -4.24
N VAL A 101 9.28 1.35 -3.49
CA VAL A 101 7.87 0.99 -3.75
C VAL A 101 6.88 2.02 -3.18
N LEU A 102 7.37 3.07 -2.52
CA LEU A 102 6.56 4.19 -2.01
C LEU A 102 6.63 5.44 -2.89
N THR A 103 7.35 5.41 -4.01
CA THR A 103 7.34 6.49 -5.00
C THR A 103 6.14 6.32 -5.93
N HIS A 104 5.39 7.38 -6.21
CA HIS A 104 4.12 7.28 -6.96
C HIS A 104 4.33 6.86 -8.43
N ASP A 105 5.45 7.26 -9.04
CA ASP A 105 5.72 6.99 -10.45
C ASP A 105 6.47 5.67 -10.71
N SER A 106 6.77 4.87 -9.69
CA SER A 106 7.48 3.60 -9.90
C SER A 106 6.55 2.50 -10.38
N GLU A 107 7.04 1.67 -11.30
CA GLU A 107 6.22 0.60 -11.89
C GLU A 107 5.72 -0.45 -10.91
N GLY A 108 6.34 -0.56 -9.72
CA GLY A 108 5.97 -1.46 -8.64
C GLY A 108 5.50 -0.70 -7.39
N SER A 109 5.00 0.51 -7.56
CA SER A 109 4.47 1.31 -6.45
C SER A 109 3.30 0.63 -5.76
N ILE A 110 3.24 0.72 -4.43
CA ILE A 110 2.14 0.21 -3.60
C ILE A 110 1.43 1.33 -2.83
N THR A 111 1.66 2.59 -3.20
CA THR A 111 1.10 3.76 -2.50
C THR A 111 -0.44 3.75 -2.51
N SER A 112 -1.07 3.41 -3.63
CA SER A 112 -2.54 3.32 -3.73
C SER A 112 -3.12 2.28 -2.78
N LEU A 113 -2.45 1.13 -2.59
CA LEU A 113 -2.85 0.13 -1.60
C LEU A 113 -2.80 0.69 -0.18
N ILE A 114 -1.73 1.42 0.16
CA ILE A 114 -1.60 2.05 1.48
C ILE A 114 -2.70 3.08 1.69
N ILE A 115 -2.98 3.94 0.71
CA ILE A 115 -4.04 4.95 0.79
C ILE A 115 -5.40 4.26 1.00
N MET A 116 -5.73 3.26 0.19
CA MET A 116 -7.00 2.53 0.26
C MET A 116 -7.19 1.86 1.64
N GLN A 117 -6.19 1.15 2.17
CA GLN A 117 -6.28 0.45 3.45
C GLN A 117 -6.48 1.38 4.65
N HIS A 118 -6.08 2.64 4.53
CA HIS A 118 -6.24 3.64 5.59
C HIS A 118 -7.38 4.63 5.31
N ASN A 119 -8.15 4.41 4.25
CA ASN A 119 -9.38 5.15 4.02
C ASN A 119 -10.38 4.78 5.14
N PRO A 120 -11.04 5.76 5.80
CA PRO A 120 -12.01 5.48 6.87
C PRO A 120 -13.08 4.45 6.49
N TRP A 121 -13.50 4.41 5.22
CA TRP A 121 -14.47 3.43 4.73
C TRP A 121 -13.97 1.99 4.85
N LEU A 122 -12.66 1.74 4.67
CA LEU A 122 -12.07 0.41 4.79
C LEU A 122 -11.48 0.13 6.17
N LEU A 123 -11.19 1.17 6.96
CA LEU A 123 -10.66 1.01 8.31
C LEU A 123 -11.76 0.71 9.35
N GLU A 124 -12.92 1.38 9.26
CA GLU A 124 -14.03 1.20 10.21
C GLU A 124 -14.54 -0.26 10.33
N PRO A 125 -14.66 -1.05 9.25
CA PRO A 125 -15.08 -2.45 9.32
C PRO A 125 -14.27 -3.32 10.29
N TRP A 126 -12.98 -3.02 10.51
CA TRP A 126 -12.14 -3.79 11.44
C TRP A 126 -12.67 -3.77 12.87
N HIS A 127 -13.39 -2.71 13.27
CA HIS A 127 -14.05 -2.64 14.58
C HIS A 127 -15.26 -3.57 14.72
N ARG A 128 -15.75 -4.17 13.63
CA ARG A 128 -16.95 -5.03 13.60
C ARG A 128 -16.64 -6.52 13.58
N LEU A 129 -15.37 -6.94 13.58
CA LEU A 129 -15.00 -8.36 13.53
C LEU A 129 -15.64 -9.20 14.63
N GLY A 130 -15.62 -8.70 15.88
CA GLY A 130 -16.25 -9.40 17.00
C GLY A 130 -17.77 -9.55 16.84
N GLN A 131 -18.43 -8.58 16.19
CA GLN A 131 -19.85 -8.65 15.87
C GLN A 131 -20.14 -9.65 14.73
N CYS A 132 -19.26 -9.74 13.73
CA CYS A 132 -19.36 -10.73 12.66
C CYS A 132 -19.35 -12.16 13.21
N ILE A 133 -18.50 -12.43 14.20
CA ILE A 133 -18.44 -13.74 14.87
C ILE A 133 -19.76 -14.06 15.58
N LYS A 134 -20.34 -13.07 16.26
CA LYS A 134 -21.57 -13.26 17.07
C LYS A 134 -22.83 -13.38 16.23
N GLU A 135 -22.91 -12.66 15.13
CA GLU A 135 -24.17 -12.43 14.42
C GLU A 135 -24.13 -12.85 12.95
N GLY A 136 -22.98 -13.28 12.43
CA GLY A 136 -22.78 -13.51 10.99
C GLY A 136 -22.80 -12.21 10.17
N GLY A 137 -22.64 -12.34 8.86
CA GLY A 137 -22.55 -11.20 7.93
C GLY A 137 -21.13 -10.63 7.77
N THR A 138 -20.98 -9.64 6.90
CA THR A 138 -19.68 -9.03 6.60
C THR A 138 -19.39 -7.84 7.50
N ALA A 139 -18.11 -7.61 7.81
CA ALA A 139 -17.68 -6.49 8.64
C ALA A 139 -18.02 -5.14 8.01
N PHE A 140 -17.94 -5.06 6.69
CA PHE A 140 -18.25 -3.85 5.93
C PHE A 140 -19.73 -3.49 6.02
N SER A 141 -20.63 -4.45 5.79
CA SER A 141 -22.07 -4.22 5.87
C SER A 141 -22.53 -3.89 7.28
N LYS A 142 -21.87 -4.44 8.31
CA LYS A 142 -22.14 -4.06 9.71
C LYS A 142 -21.67 -2.63 10.04
N ALA A 143 -20.58 -2.17 9.44
CA ALA A 143 -20.09 -0.81 9.67
C ALA A 143 -20.94 0.24 8.93
N HIS A 144 -21.34 -0.05 7.70
CA HIS A 144 -21.87 0.96 6.77
C HIS A 144 -23.30 0.71 6.29
N GLY A 145 -23.92 -0.42 6.67
CA GLY A 145 -25.30 -0.77 6.29
C GLY A 145 -25.49 -1.13 4.81
N CYS A 146 -24.41 -1.31 4.06
CA CYS A 146 -24.42 -1.70 2.64
C CYS A 146 -23.17 -2.51 2.30
N GLU A 147 -23.17 -3.23 1.18
CA GLU A 147 -21.99 -3.95 0.71
C GLU A 147 -20.95 -2.99 0.09
N LEU A 148 -19.68 -3.39 0.07
CA LEU A 148 -18.58 -2.57 -0.48
C LEU A 148 -18.84 -2.14 -1.93
N TRP A 149 -19.29 -3.06 -2.77
CA TRP A 149 -19.54 -2.81 -4.18
C TRP A 149 -20.70 -1.84 -4.41
N ASP A 150 -21.71 -1.88 -3.53
CA ASP A 150 -22.81 -0.91 -3.57
C ASP A 150 -22.29 0.50 -3.24
N LEU A 151 -21.44 0.63 -2.21
CA LEU A 151 -20.83 1.91 -1.87
C LEU A 151 -19.94 2.41 -3.01
N ALA A 152 -19.05 1.56 -3.55
CA ALA A 152 -18.15 1.92 -4.65
C ALA A 152 -18.95 2.41 -5.86
N SER A 153 -20.07 1.77 -6.20
CA SER A 153 -20.92 2.21 -7.32
C SER A 153 -21.52 3.62 -7.15
N ARG A 154 -21.64 4.11 -5.92
CA ARG A 154 -22.27 5.42 -5.59
C ARG A 154 -21.26 6.46 -5.12
N ASN A 155 -20.06 6.04 -4.72
CA ASN A 155 -19.02 6.91 -4.20
C ASN A 155 -17.77 6.83 -5.10
N PRO A 156 -17.58 7.81 -6.01
CA PRO A 156 -16.46 7.82 -6.95
C PRO A 156 -15.08 7.80 -6.29
N VAL A 157 -14.95 8.37 -5.09
CA VAL A 157 -13.66 8.38 -4.35
C VAL A 157 -13.31 6.97 -3.88
N VAL A 158 -14.27 6.27 -3.26
CA VAL A 158 -14.06 4.87 -2.83
C VAL A 158 -13.79 3.97 -4.03
N ASN A 159 -14.54 4.14 -5.13
CA ASN A 159 -14.33 3.37 -6.36
C ASN A 159 -12.92 3.57 -6.93
N ARG A 160 -12.49 4.83 -7.06
CA ARG A 160 -11.16 5.16 -7.59
C ARG A 160 -10.07 4.58 -6.70
N ASP A 161 -10.10 4.86 -5.39
CA ASP A 161 -9.06 4.42 -4.46
C ASP A 161 -8.97 2.88 -4.45
N PHE A 162 -10.11 2.18 -4.53
CA PHE A 162 -10.16 0.72 -4.63
C PHE A 162 -9.57 0.20 -5.95
N ASN A 163 -9.99 0.77 -7.08
CA ASN A 163 -9.52 0.34 -8.40
C ASN A 163 -8.01 0.59 -8.58
N GLU A 164 -7.50 1.74 -8.15
CA GLU A 164 -6.07 2.06 -8.18
C GLU A 164 -5.25 1.10 -7.31
N ALA A 165 -5.74 0.76 -6.11
CA ALA A 165 -5.09 -0.21 -5.23
C ALA A 165 -5.06 -1.64 -5.81
N MET A 166 -6.13 -2.07 -6.48
CA MET A 166 -6.14 -3.36 -7.17
C MET A 166 -5.22 -3.36 -8.40
N ALA A 167 -5.16 -2.26 -9.14
CA ALA A 167 -4.27 -2.12 -10.29
C ALA A 167 -2.78 -2.15 -9.90
N CYS A 168 -2.39 -1.49 -8.81
CA CYS A 168 -0.99 -1.44 -8.41
C CYS A 168 -0.46 -2.82 -7.97
N THR A 169 -1.29 -3.63 -7.30
CA THR A 169 -0.91 -4.99 -6.86
C THR A 169 -0.93 -6.01 -8.00
N SER A 170 -1.94 -5.95 -8.87
CA SER A 170 -2.10 -6.87 -9.99
C SER A 170 -0.99 -6.75 -11.04
N LYS A 171 -0.46 -5.54 -11.28
CA LYS A 171 0.68 -5.32 -12.20
C LYS A 171 1.92 -6.13 -11.80
N ILE A 172 2.24 -6.19 -10.51
CA ILE A 172 3.38 -6.96 -9.99
C ILE A 172 3.12 -8.45 -10.18
N MET A 173 1.91 -8.91 -9.85
CA MET A 173 1.51 -10.30 -9.98
C MET A 173 1.55 -10.77 -11.44
N MET A 174 1.04 -9.98 -12.38
CA MET A 174 1.03 -10.36 -13.79
C MET A 174 2.42 -10.44 -14.41
N ARG A 175 3.37 -9.59 -13.98
CA ARG A 175 4.76 -9.73 -14.39
C ARG A 175 5.34 -11.07 -13.97
N ALA A 176 5.06 -11.52 -12.74
CA ALA A 176 5.52 -12.82 -12.25
C ALA A 176 4.86 -13.97 -13.03
N ILE A 177 3.54 -13.89 -13.26
CA ILE A 177 2.79 -14.88 -14.04
C ILE A 177 3.36 -14.99 -15.45
N LEU A 178 3.51 -13.88 -16.18
CA LEU A 178 4.05 -13.90 -17.55
C LEU A 178 5.50 -14.40 -17.62
N SER A 179 6.30 -14.16 -16.57
CA SER A 179 7.69 -14.60 -16.51
C SER A 179 7.83 -16.10 -16.23
N HIS A 180 6.89 -16.70 -15.49
CA HIS A 180 6.98 -18.10 -15.05
C HIS A 180 5.99 -19.05 -15.75
N TYR A 181 4.89 -18.53 -16.28
CA TYR A 181 3.83 -19.29 -16.97
C TYR A 181 3.87 -19.07 -18.49
N LYS A 182 5.08 -19.14 -19.07
CA LYS A 182 5.35 -18.77 -20.47
C LYS A 182 4.57 -19.59 -21.50
N ASP A 183 4.40 -20.88 -21.28
CA ASP A 183 3.71 -21.74 -22.27
C ASP A 183 2.22 -21.89 -22.00
N GLY A 184 1.76 -21.38 -20.85
CA GLY A 184 0.39 -21.55 -20.40
C GLY A 184 -0.66 -20.85 -21.26
N PHE A 185 -0.24 -19.84 -22.04
CA PHE A 185 -1.11 -19.06 -22.91
C PHE A 185 -0.99 -19.44 -24.40
N ASN A 186 -0.01 -20.25 -24.80
CA ASN A 186 0.36 -20.47 -26.22
C ASN A 186 -0.76 -21.06 -27.09
N ASN A 187 -1.70 -21.80 -26.51
CA ASN A 187 -2.79 -22.46 -27.25
C ASN A 187 -4.18 -21.86 -26.97
N ILE A 188 -4.22 -20.72 -26.25
CA ILE A 188 -5.46 -20.03 -25.95
C ILE A 188 -5.81 -19.12 -27.13
N ARG A 189 -7.08 -19.09 -27.52
CA ARG A 189 -7.59 -18.16 -28.57
C ARG A 189 -8.47 -17.06 -28.00
N SER A 190 -9.11 -17.31 -26.86
CA SER A 190 -9.97 -16.37 -26.17
C SER A 190 -9.70 -16.45 -24.68
N PHE A 191 -9.50 -15.30 -24.04
CA PHE A 191 -9.24 -15.17 -22.62
C PHE A 191 -10.26 -14.20 -22.02
N VAL A 192 -10.95 -14.61 -20.97
CA VAL A 192 -11.89 -13.77 -20.24
C VAL A 192 -11.34 -13.56 -18.84
N ASP A 193 -11.12 -12.29 -18.48
CA ASP A 193 -10.76 -11.89 -17.12
C ASP A 193 -12.04 -11.52 -16.38
N VAL A 194 -12.52 -12.42 -15.52
CA VAL A 194 -13.74 -12.24 -14.74
C VAL A 194 -13.39 -11.51 -13.45
N ALA A 195 -14.07 -10.38 -13.19
CA ALA A 195 -13.66 -9.38 -12.21
C ALA A 195 -12.27 -8.78 -12.52
N GLY A 196 -12.01 -8.54 -13.81
CA GLY A 196 -10.72 -8.04 -14.32
C GLY A 196 -10.44 -6.55 -14.04
N GLY A 197 -11.34 -5.87 -13.31
CA GLY A 197 -11.19 -4.50 -12.89
C GLY A 197 -11.07 -3.54 -14.08
N MET A 198 -10.05 -2.67 -14.02
CA MET A 198 -9.73 -1.72 -15.11
C MET A 198 -9.09 -2.39 -16.34
N GLY A 199 -9.03 -3.73 -16.39
CA GLY A 199 -8.55 -4.49 -17.56
C GLY A 199 -7.02 -4.57 -17.68
N GLY A 200 -6.27 -4.19 -16.65
CA GLY A 200 -4.81 -4.21 -16.66
C GLY A 200 -4.23 -5.60 -16.96
N ASN A 201 -4.78 -6.65 -16.34
CA ASN A 201 -4.26 -8.00 -16.49
C ASN A 201 -4.49 -8.57 -17.89
N VAL A 202 -5.72 -8.46 -18.41
CA VAL A 202 -6.02 -8.87 -19.78
C VAL A 202 -5.19 -8.09 -20.80
N ALA A 203 -4.93 -6.81 -20.57
CA ALA A 203 -4.05 -6.02 -21.44
C ALA A 203 -2.60 -6.55 -21.44
N GLU A 204 -2.06 -6.91 -20.28
CA GLU A 204 -0.73 -7.53 -20.19
C GLU A 204 -0.67 -8.89 -20.93
N VAL A 205 -1.70 -9.73 -20.78
CA VAL A 205 -1.78 -11.03 -21.47
C VAL A 205 -1.86 -10.86 -22.98
N VAL A 206 -2.75 -10.00 -23.48
CA VAL A 206 -2.90 -9.76 -24.92
C VAL A 206 -1.64 -9.13 -25.51
N ARG A 207 -0.94 -8.27 -24.76
CA ARG A 207 0.34 -7.70 -25.20
C ARG A 207 1.43 -8.76 -25.33
N ALA A 208 1.48 -9.72 -24.40
CA ALA A 208 2.44 -10.82 -24.44
C ALA A 208 2.08 -11.89 -25.49
N TYR A 209 0.79 -12.11 -25.74
CA TYR A 209 0.26 -13.12 -26.67
C TYR A 209 -0.76 -12.51 -27.64
N PRO A 210 -0.30 -11.83 -28.71
CA PRO A 210 -1.18 -11.03 -29.59
C PRO A 210 -2.26 -11.81 -30.34
N LEU A 211 -2.16 -13.14 -30.39
CA LEU A 211 -3.15 -14.03 -31.02
C LEU A 211 -4.37 -14.30 -30.11
N ILE A 212 -4.30 -13.94 -28.83
CA ILE A 212 -5.39 -14.11 -27.87
C ILE A 212 -6.37 -12.94 -28.00
N LYS A 213 -7.67 -13.27 -28.18
CA LYS A 213 -8.75 -12.30 -27.97
C LYS A 213 -9.02 -12.16 -26.47
N GLY A 214 -8.66 -11.01 -25.90
CA GLY A 214 -8.96 -10.67 -24.51
C GLY A 214 -10.38 -10.09 -24.32
N ILE A 215 -11.05 -10.47 -23.24
CA ILE A 215 -12.34 -9.93 -22.81
C ILE A 215 -12.20 -9.55 -21.33
N ASN A 216 -12.32 -8.26 -21.01
CA ASN A 216 -12.46 -7.80 -19.63
C ASN A 216 -13.93 -7.88 -19.23
N PHE A 217 -14.25 -8.55 -18.13
CA PHE A 217 -15.62 -8.67 -17.64
C PHE A 217 -15.72 -8.25 -16.18
N ASP A 218 -16.44 -7.16 -15.90
CA ASP A 218 -16.61 -6.60 -14.57
C ASP A 218 -17.96 -5.86 -14.44
N LEU A 219 -18.24 -5.31 -13.25
CA LEU A 219 -19.40 -4.47 -12.97
C LEU A 219 -19.41 -3.24 -13.89
N PRO A 220 -20.60 -2.73 -14.30
CA PRO A 220 -20.70 -1.62 -15.24
C PRO A 220 -19.92 -0.36 -14.82
N HIS A 221 -19.95 -0.01 -13.53
CA HIS A 221 -19.26 1.17 -13.01
C HIS A 221 -17.72 1.03 -12.99
N VAL A 222 -17.21 -0.21 -12.98
CA VAL A 222 -15.78 -0.51 -13.02
C VAL A 222 -15.28 -0.47 -14.46
N VAL A 223 -15.98 -1.15 -15.38
CA VAL A 223 -15.63 -1.14 -16.82
C VAL A 223 -15.73 0.26 -17.42
N ALA A 224 -16.62 1.11 -16.93
CA ALA A 224 -16.68 2.53 -17.33
C ALA A 224 -15.40 3.33 -17.02
N THR A 225 -14.53 2.81 -16.15
CA THR A 225 -13.23 3.39 -15.79
C THR A 225 -12.04 2.60 -16.33
N ALA A 226 -12.28 1.61 -17.20
CA ALA A 226 -11.24 0.78 -17.79
C ALA A 226 -10.37 1.56 -18.80
N LEU A 227 -9.13 1.10 -18.96
CA LEU A 227 -8.09 1.68 -19.83
C LEU A 227 -8.34 1.43 -21.32
#